data_AF-A0A8K0LR98-F1
#
_entry.id   AF-A0A8K0LR98-F1
#
_cell.length_a   1.000
_cell.length_b   1.000
_cell.length_c   1.000
_cell.angle_alpha   90.00
_cell.angle_beta   90.00
_cell.angle_gamma   90.00
#
_symmetry.space_group_name_H-M   'P 1'
#
loop_
_entity.id
_entity.type
_entity.pdbx_description
1 polymer ?
#
loop_
_entity_poly.entity_id
_entity_poly.type
_entity_poly.pdbx_seq_one_letter_code
_entity_poly.pdbx_strand_id
1 'polypeptide(L)'
;MDALFAALAQLPLTTLNSVIAVSALSADLLPDVPPPSVTALGLSVAAMNLVGCWFGAMPVCHGAGGLAGQHRFGARSGASVVMLGVVKVVLGLLFGGDGLVRFLQEYPKSVLGVMVIAAGLELAKAGAGFDEPVDSSSSVRGDSAAATTTTGLWERSGSGARKQESKPGKREENWMVMMVTAGGTLAFKSDAVGFLAGWGCYACYRLADWMESRRRPPVGERRPLLHGGV
;
A
#
# COMPACT_ATOMS: atom_id res chain seq x y z
N MET A 1 -2.72 26.67 -0.91
CA MET A 1 -2.86 25.45 -0.11
C MET A 1 -1.48 25.15 0.42
N ASP A 2 -1.29 25.32 1.72
CA ASP A 2 0.04 25.43 2.32
C ASP A 2 0.79 24.09 2.26
N ALA A 3 2.10 24.13 2.04
CA ALA A 3 2.95 22.93 1.99
C ALA A 3 2.80 22.04 3.24
N LEU A 4 2.47 22.64 4.38
CA LEU A 4 2.16 21.95 5.62
C LEU A 4 0.92 21.06 5.51
N PHE A 5 -0.16 21.52 4.87
CA PHE A 5 -1.37 20.74 4.68
C PHE A 5 -1.14 19.55 3.75
N ALA A 6 -0.37 19.75 2.67
CA ALA A 6 0.02 18.66 1.78
C ALA A 6 0.92 17.64 2.49
N ALA A 7 1.86 18.09 3.32
CA ALA A 7 2.71 17.21 4.12
C ALA A 7 1.89 16.39 5.14
N LEU A 8 0.96 17.04 5.85
CA LEU A 8 0.05 16.36 6.79
C LEU A 8 -0.84 15.32 6.09
N ALA A 9 -1.32 15.62 4.88
CA ALA A 9 -2.08 14.68 4.06
C ALA A 9 -1.26 13.45 3.63
N GLN A 10 0.04 13.61 3.45
CA GLN A 10 0.96 12.57 2.96
C GLN A 10 1.41 11.60 4.08
N LEU A 11 1.29 11.99 5.36
CA LEU A 11 1.74 11.16 6.49
C LEU A 11 1.03 9.79 6.55
N PRO A 12 -0.32 9.71 6.46
CA PRO A 12 -1.01 8.42 6.48
C PRO A 12 -0.61 7.55 5.29
N LEU A 13 -0.53 8.13 4.09
CA LEU A 13 -0.19 7.39 2.87
C LEU A 13 1.22 6.82 2.93
N THR A 14 2.19 7.62 3.40
CA THR A 14 3.58 7.18 3.57
C THR A 14 3.67 6.11 4.66
N THR A 15 2.97 6.28 5.78
CA THR A 15 2.99 5.28 6.86
C THR A 15 2.43 3.95 6.39
N LEU A 16 1.30 3.95 5.68
CA LEU A 16 0.67 2.74 5.17
C LEU A 16 1.51 2.08 4.07
N ASN A 17 1.84 2.83 3.01
CA ASN A 17 2.46 2.26 1.81
C ASN A 17 3.97 2.04 1.94
N SER A 18 4.63 2.82 2.79
CA SER A 18 6.10 2.89 2.83
C SER A 18 6.71 2.41 4.15
N VAL A 19 5.91 2.23 5.19
CA VAL A 19 6.39 1.72 6.48
C VAL A 19 5.73 0.39 6.79
N ILE A 20 4.41 0.34 6.87
CA ILE A 20 3.66 -0.89 7.22
C ILE A 20 3.75 -1.91 6.09
N ALA A 21 3.39 -1.52 4.85
CA ALA A 21 3.43 -2.43 3.71
C ALA A 21 4.85 -2.93 3.42
N VAL A 22 5.87 -2.08 3.57
CA VAL A 22 7.27 -2.48 3.39
C VAL A 22 7.73 -3.45 4.48
N SER A 23 7.38 -3.23 5.74
CA SER A 23 7.70 -4.14 6.85
C SER A 23 7.10 -5.52 6.61
N ALA A 24 5.80 -5.58 6.27
CA ALA A 24 5.10 -6.82 5.97
C ALA A 24 5.69 -7.52 4.74
N LEU A 25 5.88 -6.80 3.63
CA LEU A 25 6.43 -7.35 2.40
C LEU A 25 7.87 -7.84 2.57
N SER A 26 8.69 -7.16 3.38
CA SER A 26 10.05 -7.60 3.67
C SER A 26 10.07 -8.94 4.43
N ALA A 27 9.11 -9.15 5.34
CA ALA A 27 8.99 -10.43 6.06
C ALA A 27 8.60 -11.56 5.10
N ASP A 28 7.73 -11.28 4.13
CA ASP A 28 7.27 -12.27 3.15
C ASP A 28 8.34 -12.60 2.09
N LEU A 29 9.09 -11.60 1.61
CA LEU A 29 10.06 -11.77 0.53
C LEU A 29 11.42 -12.28 1.00
N LEU A 30 11.84 -11.96 2.22
CA LEU A 30 13.17 -12.28 2.77
C LEU A 30 13.03 -13.01 4.11
N PRO A 31 12.47 -14.24 4.13
CA PRO A 31 12.21 -14.97 5.39
C PRO A 31 13.49 -15.32 6.16
N ASP A 32 14.64 -15.40 5.47
CA ASP A 32 15.94 -15.70 6.08
C ASP A 32 16.58 -14.48 6.77
N VAL A 33 15.99 -13.29 6.65
CA VAL A 33 16.49 -12.04 7.22
C VAL A 33 15.45 -11.49 8.21
N PRO A 34 15.85 -11.06 9.42
CA PRO A 34 14.91 -10.46 10.36
C PRO A 34 14.26 -9.23 9.74
N PRO A 35 12.92 -9.16 9.67
CA PRO A 35 12.23 -8.05 9.03
C PRO A 35 12.43 -6.76 9.82
N PRO A 36 12.57 -5.61 9.13
CA PRO A 36 12.74 -4.33 9.80
C PRO A 36 11.45 -3.93 10.51
N SER A 37 11.59 -3.38 11.72
CA SER A 37 10.44 -2.90 12.50
C SER A 37 9.84 -1.64 11.86
N VAL A 38 8.53 -1.46 12.05
CA VAL A 38 7.79 -0.27 11.58
C VAL A 38 8.44 1.02 12.12
N THR A 39 8.89 1.02 13.38
CA THR A 39 9.59 2.17 13.98
C THR A 39 10.93 2.46 13.32
N ALA A 40 11.72 1.42 13.02
CA ALA A 40 13.01 1.59 12.36
C ALA A 40 12.84 2.12 10.93
N LEU A 41 11.86 1.60 10.18
CA LEU A 41 11.51 2.12 8.85
C LEU A 41 11.01 3.57 8.93
N GLY A 42 10.13 3.90 9.88
CA GLY A 42 9.64 5.26 10.08
C GLY A 42 10.75 6.25 10.41
N LEU A 43 11.67 5.89 11.30
CA LEU A 43 12.85 6.70 11.64
C LEU A 43 13.78 6.87 10.43
N SER A 44 13.95 5.82 9.61
CA SER A 44 14.74 5.91 8.38
C SER A 44 14.11 6.88 7.37
N VAL A 45 12.79 6.82 7.17
CA VAL A 45 12.06 7.77 6.31
C VAL A 45 12.19 9.20 6.85
N ALA A 46 12.05 9.40 8.16
CA ALA A 46 12.23 10.71 8.78
C ALA A 46 13.65 11.25 8.56
N ALA A 47 14.67 10.44 8.80
CA ALA A 47 16.07 10.83 8.65
C ALA A 47 16.41 11.22 7.21
N MET A 48 16.00 10.42 6.22
CA MET A 48 16.32 10.72 4.81
C MET A 48 15.62 11.98 4.29
N ASN A 49 14.40 12.28 4.75
CA ASN A 49 13.69 13.51 4.39
C ASN A 49 14.23 14.73 5.14
N LEU A 50 14.59 14.58 6.42
CA LEU A 50 15.15 15.68 7.22
C LEU A 50 16.50 16.14 6.66
N VAL A 51 17.34 15.18 6.25
CA VAL A 51 18.64 15.47 5.64
C VAL A 51 18.46 15.87 4.17
N GLY A 52 17.78 15.05 3.36
CA GLY A 52 17.70 15.22 1.91
C GLY A 52 17.02 16.51 1.48
N CYS A 53 15.90 16.89 2.12
CA CYS A 53 15.16 18.09 1.74
C CYS A 53 15.99 19.37 1.98
N TRP A 54 16.93 19.38 2.93
CA TRP A 54 17.84 20.52 3.15
C TRP A 54 18.78 20.75 1.96
N PHE A 55 19.08 19.71 1.19
CA PHE A 55 19.89 19.77 -0.03
C PHE A 55 19.04 19.89 -1.31
N GLY A 56 17.75 20.22 -1.19
CA GLY A 56 16.85 20.38 -2.33
C GLY A 56 16.31 19.06 -2.90
N ALA A 57 16.47 17.94 -2.20
CA ALA A 57 15.79 16.70 -2.60
C ALA A 57 14.28 16.84 -2.40
N MET A 58 13.50 16.26 -3.33
CA MET A 58 12.07 16.08 -3.11
C MET A 58 11.83 15.05 -1.99
N PRO A 59 10.69 15.11 -1.29
CA PRO A 59 10.37 14.11 -0.26
C PRO A 59 10.37 12.69 -0.82
N VAL A 60 10.97 11.76 -0.09
CA VAL A 60 11.16 10.36 -0.48
C VAL A 60 10.58 9.41 0.57
N CYS A 61 10.33 8.16 0.17
CA CYS A 61 9.83 7.11 1.05
C CYS A 61 10.47 5.76 0.69
N HIS A 62 10.31 4.74 1.54
CA HIS A 62 10.62 3.36 1.16
C HIS A 62 9.47 2.80 0.31
N GLY A 63 9.71 2.33 -0.90
CA GLY A 63 8.63 1.84 -1.76
C GLY A 63 8.46 0.32 -1.68
N ALA A 64 7.31 -0.18 -1.21
CA ALA A 64 7.01 -1.62 -1.25
C ALA A 64 7.07 -2.19 -2.68
N GLY A 65 6.51 -1.46 -3.65
CA GLY A 65 6.61 -1.83 -5.07
C GLY A 65 8.04 -1.82 -5.60
N GLY A 66 8.89 -0.89 -5.14
CA GLY A 66 10.31 -0.85 -5.47
C GLY A 66 11.06 -2.06 -4.92
N LEU A 67 10.79 -2.43 -3.66
CA LEU A 67 11.34 -3.63 -3.02
C LEU A 67 10.92 -4.90 -3.77
N ALA A 68 9.61 -5.05 -4.06
CA ALA A 68 9.10 -6.19 -4.83
C ALA A 68 9.74 -6.28 -6.21
N GLY A 69 9.91 -5.15 -6.91
CA GLY A 69 10.56 -5.09 -8.22
C GLY A 69 12.02 -5.55 -8.15
N GLN A 70 12.80 -5.00 -7.23
CA GLN A 70 14.20 -5.39 -7.01
C GLN A 70 14.30 -6.89 -6.70
N HIS A 71 13.44 -7.40 -5.82
CA HIS A 71 13.40 -8.82 -5.48
C HIS A 71 13.04 -9.70 -6.69
N ARG A 72 12.12 -9.24 -7.55
CA ARG A 72 11.75 -9.93 -8.80
C ARG A 72 12.93 -10.04 -9.76
N PHE A 73 13.75 -9.00 -9.85
CA PHE A 73 14.97 -8.99 -10.66
C PHE A 73 16.15 -9.76 -10.01
N GLY A 74 15.90 -10.49 -8.91
CA GLY A 74 16.89 -11.38 -8.29
C GLY A 74 17.64 -10.75 -7.12
N ALA A 75 17.35 -9.50 -6.72
CA ALA A 75 17.96 -8.93 -5.53
C ALA A 75 17.52 -9.71 -4.28
N ARG A 76 18.48 -10.07 -3.43
CA ARG A 76 18.24 -10.72 -2.12
C ARG A 76 18.82 -9.92 -0.95
N SER A 77 19.39 -8.75 -1.23
CA SER A 77 19.95 -7.85 -0.23
C SER A 77 19.79 -6.40 -0.68
N GLY A 78 20.03 -5.46 0.24
CA GLY A 78 20.02 -4.03 -0.05
C GLY A 78 21.13 -3.55 -1.00
N ALA A 79 22.10 -4.41 -1.35
CA ALA A 79 23.21 -4.05 -2.23
C ALA A 79 22.73 -3.56 -3.60
N SER A 80 21.64 -4.11 -4.14
CA SER A 80 21.06 -3.65 -5.42
C SER A 80 20.61 -2.19 -5.36
N VAL A 81 19.96 -1.80 -4.26
CA VAL A 81 19.47 -0.43 -4.07
C VAL A 81 20.64 0.53 -3.86
N VAL A 82 21.67 0.11 -3.13
CA VAL A 82 22.91 0.90 -2.95
C VAL A 82 23.61 1.09 -4.30
N MET A 83 23.78 0.03 -5.09
CA MET A 83 24.41 0.10 -6.42
C MET A 83 23.62 1.02 -7.36
N LEU A 84 22.29 0.92 -7.38
CA LEU A 84 21.43 1.82 -8.15
C LEU A 84 21.62 3.29 -7.73
N GLY A 85 21.72 3.55 -6.43
CA GLY A 85 22.00 4.87 -5.88
C GLY A 85 23.37 5.40 -6.31
N VAL A 86 24.42 4.58 -6.17
CA VAL A 86 25.78 4.94 -6.58
C VAL A 86 25.84 5.26 -8.07
N VAL A 87 25.24 4.42 -8.93
CA VAL A 87 25.18 4.67 -10.37
C VAL A 87 24.47 6.00 -10.68
N LYS A 88 23.36 6.30 -10.00
CA LYS A 88 22.65 7.58 -10.14
C LYS A 88 23.50 8.78 -9.72
N VAL A 89 24.24 8.67 -8.62
CA VAL A 89 25.15 9.72 -8.16
C VAL A 89 26.28 9.93 -9.17
N VAL A 90 26.91 8.85 -9.65
CA VAL A 90 27.96 8.93 -10.68
C VAL A 90 27.42 9.58 -11.96
N LEU A 91 26.23 9.18 -12.41
CA LEU A 91 25.59 9.76 -13.58
C LEU A 91 25.27 11.25 -13.38
N GLY A 92 24.80 11.64 -12.19
CA GLY A 92 24.55 13.03 -11.83
C GLY A 92 25.84 13.87 -11.78
N LEU A 93 26.94 13.32 -11.27
CA LEU A 93 28.23 14.03 -11.21
C LEU A 93 28.89 14.16 -12.59
N LEU A 94 28.77 13.15 -13.46
CA LEU A 94 29.38 13.15 -14.79
C LEU A 94 28.54 13.88 -15.84
N PHE A 95 27.20 13.81 -15.75
CA PHE A 95 26.28 14.29 -16.79
C PHE A 95 25.18 15.23 -16.28
N GLY A 96 25.11 15.53 -14.98
CA GLY A 96 24.01 16.26 -14.36
C GLY A 96 23.91 17.76 -14.65
N GLY A 97 24.79 18.31 -15.49
CA GLY A 97 24.56 19.61 -16.13
C GLY A 97 23.47 19.52 -17.21
N ASP A 98 23.61 20.30 -18.29
CA ASP A 98 22.59 20.34 -19.35
C ASP A 98 22.40 19.00 -20.10
N GLY A 99 23.42 18.13 -20.10
CA GLY A 99 23.41 16.87 -20.87
C GLY A 99 22.32 15.90 -20.44
N LEU A 100 22.31 15.48 -19.17
CA LEU A 100 21.35 14.51 -18.67
C LEU A 100 19.92 15.07 -18.65
N VAL A 101 19.75 16.34 -18.28
CA VAL A 101 18.43 16.99 -18.22
C VAL A 101 17.81 17.07 -19.63
N ARG A 102 18.59 17.44 -20.66
CA ARG A 102 18.08 17.49 -22.04
C ARG A 102 17.73 16.11 -22.58
N PHE A 103 18.56 15.11 -22.33
CA PHE A 103 18.26 13.74 -22.71
C PHE A 103 16.94 13.24 -22.08
N LEU A 104 16.71 13.55 -20.80
CA LEU A 104 15.45 13.19 -20.12
C LEU A 104 14.24 13.98 -20.66
N GLN A 105 14.43 15.21 -21.13
CA GLN A 105 13.35 16.02 -21.73
C GLN A 105 12.89 15.48 -23.09
N GLU A 106 13.76 14.77 -23.81
CA GLU A 106 13.43 14.11 -25.08
C GLU A 106 12.62 12.81 -24.88
N TYR A 107 12.50 12.32 -23.63
CA TYR A 107 11.75 11.12 -23.35
C TYR A 107 10.27 11.27 -23.76
N PRO A 108 9.70 10.34 -24.54
CA PRO A 108 8.37 10.47 -25.10
C PRO A 108 7.30 10.47 -23.99
N LYS A 109 6.58 11.61 -23.88
CA LYS A 109 5.50 11.80 -22.89
C LYS A 109 4.37 10.78 -23.04
N SER A 110 4.15 10.26 -24.25
CA SER A 110 3.17 9.20 -24.52
C SER A 110 3.49 7.91 -23.78
N VAL A 111 4.76 7.47 -23.78
CA VAL A 111 5.21 6.28 -23.05
C VAL A 111 5.06 6.48 -21.56
N LEU A 112 5.44 7.67 -21.04
CA LEU A 112 5.24 8.01 -19.63
C LEU A 112 3.76 7.93 -19.23
N GLY A 113 2.87 8.47 -20.06
CA GLY A 113 1.41 8.41 -19.83
C GLY A 113 0.89 6.97 -19.77
N VAL A 114 1.30 6.11 -20.71
CA VAL A 114 0.92 4.69 -20.72
C VAL A 114 1.43 3.97 -19.46
N MET A 115 2.67 4.22 -19.04
CA MET A 115 3.23 3.63 -17.83
C MET A 115 2.45 4.05 -16.57
N VAL A 116 2.06 5.32 -16.48
CA VAL A 116 1.27 5.83 -15.35
C VAL A 116 -0.13 5.23 -15.34
N ILE A 117 -0.79 5.12 -16.49
CA ILE A 117 -2.11 4.46 -16.60
C ILE A 117 -2.00 2.98 -16.21
N ALA A 118 -0.99 2.26 -16.71
CA ALA A 118 -0.77 0.86 -16.38
C ALA A 118 -0.55 0.68 -14.87
N ALA A 119 0.31 1.49 -14.25
CA ALA A 119 0.51 1.47 -12.80
C ALA A 119 -0.78 1.80 -12.02
N GLY A 120 -1.57 2.75 -12.50
CA GLY A 120 -2.86 3.11 -11.91
C GLY A 120 -3.90 2.00 -11.99
N LEU A 121 -3.98 1.30 -13.13
CA LEU A 121 -4.87 0.14 -13.31
C LEU A 121 -4.46 -1.03 -12.41
N GLU A 122 -3.16 -1.31 -12.29
CA GLU A 122 -2.67 -2.35 -11.38
C GLU A 122 -3.00 -2.02 -9.91
N LEU A 123 -2.83 -0.75 -9.51
CA LEU A 123 -3.23 -0.31 -8.17
C LEU A 123 -4.74 -0.40 -7.93
N ALA A 124 -5.56 -0.08 -8.95
CA ALA A 124 -7.01 -0.19 -8.86
C ALA A 124 -7.48 -1.65 -8.74
N LYS A 125 -6.88 -2.58 -9.49
CA LYS A 125 -7.16 -4.02 -9.38
C LYS A 125 -6.82 -4.57 -8.00
N ALA A 126 -5.68 -4.14 -7.43
CA ALA A 126 -5.31 -4.52 -6.07
C ALA A 126 -6.34 -4.03 -5.02
N GLY A 127 -6.93 -2.85 -5.24
CA GLY A 127 -8.05 -2.36 -4.42
C GLY A 127 -9.34 -3.15 -4.62
N ALA A 128 -9.66 -3.60 -5.83
CA ALA A 128 -10.88 -4.36 -6.10
C ALA A 128 -10.88 -5.77 -5.44
N GLY A 129 -9.71 -6.37 -5.26
CA GLY A 129 -9.55 -7.71 -4.65
C GLY A 129 -9.98 -7.82 -3.18
N PHE A 130 -10.32 -6.71 -2.50
CA PHE A 130 -10.83 -6.76 -1.12
C PHE A 130 -12.27 -7.27 -1.00
N ASP A 131 -13.07 -7.25 -2.09
CA ASP A 131 -14.51 -7.60 -2.09
C ASP A 131 -14.80 -9.06 -2.50
N GLU A 132 -13.93 -9.70 -3.27
CA GLU A 132 -14.19 -11.04 -3.82
C GLU A 132 -14.11 -12.15 -2.73
N PRO A 133 -15.08 -13.08 -2.67
CA PRO A 133 -14.92 -14.32 -1.91
C PRO A 133 -13.69 -15.07 -2.43
N VAL A 134 -12.75 -15.40 -1.54
CA VAL A 134 -11.61 -16.25 -1.88
C VAL A 134 -12.12 -17.68 -2.02
N ASP A 135 -12.79 -17.97 -3.13
CA ASP A 135 -13.04 -19.34 -3.54
C ASP A 135 -11.76 -19.90 -4.16
N SER A 136 -11.18 -20.84 -3.43
CA SER A 136 -9.96 -21.56 -3.78
C SER A 136 -10.22 -22.53 -4.94
N SER A 137 -10.40 -22.04 -6.17
CA SER A 137 -10.16 -22.81 -7.39
C SER A 137 -10.54 -21.99 -8.64
N SER A 138 -9.61 -21.22 -9.20
CA SER A 138 -9.55 -21.09 -10.65
C SER A 138 -8.14 -20.70 -11.08
N SER A 139 -7.39 -21.74 -11.47
CA SER A 139 -6.35 -21.60 -12.46
C SER A 139 -6.98 -21.02 -13.74
N VAL A 140 -6.78 -19.73 -14.02
CA VAL A 140 -7.00 -19.19 -15.37
C VAL A 140 -5.65 -18.96 -16.04
N ARG A 141 -5.40 -19.84 -17.00
CA ARG A 141 -4.25 -19.93 -17.88
C ARG A 141 -4.59 -19.18 -19.19
N GLY A 142 -3.72 -18.26 -19.62
CA GLY A 142 -3.65 -17.68 -20.98
C GLY A 142 -4.65 -16.55 -21.26
N ASP A 143 -4.37 -15.45 -21.97
CA ASP A 143 -3.27 -15.09 -22.88
C ASP A 143 -3.20 -13.56 -22.99
N SER A 144 -2.01 -12.96 -22.91
CA SER A 144 -1.60 -11.71 -23.61
C SER A 144 -0.19 -11.30 -23.18
N ALA A 145 0.77 -11.65 -24.02
CA ALA A 145 2.20 -11.40 -23.87
C ALA A 145 2.54 -9.90 -24.02
N ALA A 146 2.56 -9.16 -22.92
CA ALA A 146 3.38 -7.94 -22.75
C ALA A 146 3.34 -7.34 -21.33
N ALA A 147 2.32 -7.64 -20.51
CA ALA A 147 2.06 -6.93 -19.25
C ALA A 147 2.11 -7.80 -17.96
N THR A 148 2.40 -9.09 -18.08
CA THR A 148 2.25 -10.11 -17.01
C THR A 148 3.35 -10.14 -15.94
N THR A 149 4.20 -9.11 -15.85
CA THR A 149 5.39 -9.15 -14.99
C THR A 149 5.18 -8.50 -13.60
N THR A 150 4.01 -7.94 -13.30
CA THR A 150 3.70 -7.36 -11.97
C THR A 150 2.66 -8.14 -11.18
N THR A 151 1.78 -8.86 -11.86
CA THR A 151 0.59 -9.54 -11.30
C THR A 151 0.92 -10.64 -10.29
N GLY A 152 1.79 -11.59 -10.64
CA GLY A 152 2.05 -12.77 -9.79
C GLY A 152 2.78 -12.51 -8.46
N LEU A 153 3.29 -11.30 -8.21
CA LEU A 153 3.91 -10.93 -6.92
C LEU A 153 2.95 -10.23 -5.97
N TRP A 154 2.03 -9.41 -6.51
CA TRP A 154 0.94 -8.83 -5.71
C TRP A 154 -0.05 -9.91 -5.26
N GLU A 155 -0.41 -10.86 -6.13
CA GLU A 155 -1.22 -12.03 -5.75
C GLU A 155 -0.53 -12.91 -4.70
N ARG A 156 0.80 -13.03 -4.76
CA ARG A 156 1.57 -13.85 -3.82
C ARG A 156 1.84 -13.20 -2.47
N SER A 157 1.95 -11.86 -2.43
CA SER A 157 1.99 -11.09 -1.18
C SER A 157 0.58 -10.90 -0.59
N GLY A 158 -0.47 -10.84 -1.42
CA GLY A 158 -1.87 -10.86 -0.98
C GLY A 158 -2.34 -12.22 -0.46
N SER A 159 -1.78 -13.33 -0.95
CA SER A 159 -2.07 -14.68 -0.44
C SER A 159 -1.36 -15.02 0.88
N GLY A 160 -0.42 -14.17 1.33
CA GLY A 160 0.16 -14.20 2.67
C GLY A 160 -0.67 -13.47 3.73
N ALA A 161 -1.74 -12.76 3.33
CA ALA A 161 -2.70 -12.18 4.26
C ALA A 161 -3.37 -13.34 5.03
N ARG A 162 -2.78 -13.62 6.20
CA ARG A 162 -3.31 -14.42 7.30
C ARG A 162 -4.81 -14.55 7.14
N LYS A 163 -5.30 -15.79 6.95
CA LYS A 163 -6.70 -16.21 7.06
C LYS A 163 -7.34 -15.46 8.24
N GLN A 164 -7.87 -14.28 7.98
CA GLN A 164 -8.56 -13.51 8.98
C GLN A 164 -10.00 -13.91 8.75
N GLU A 165 -10.40 -14.92 9.53
CA GLU A 165 -11.79 -15.31 9.71
C GLU A 165 -12.52 -14.07 10.23
N SER A 166 -12.95 -13.23 9.30
CA SER A 166 -13.54 -11.93 9.56
C SER A 166 -14.97 -12.16 10.01
N LYS A 167 -15.38 -11.54 11.12
CA LYS A 167 -16.78 -11.51 11.54
C LYS A 167 -17.69 -11.18 10.33
N PRO A 168 -18.88 -11.81 10.21
CA PRO A 168 -19.85 -11.42 9.20
C PRO A 168 -20.11 -9.91 9.30
N GLY A 169 -20.03 -9.18 8.18
CA GLY A 169 -20.15 -7.72 8.09
C GLY A 169 -18.83 -6.92 8.02
N LYS A 170 -17.69 -7.46 8.49
CA LYS A 170 -16.45 -6.67 8.55
C LYS A 170 -15.86 -6.33 7.17
N ARG A 171 -16.13 -7.18 6.17
CA ARG A 171 -15.67 -6.97 4.78
C ARG A 171 -16.41 -5.79 4.14
N GLU A 172 -17.72 -5.74 4.34
CA GLU A 172 -18.58 -4.64 3.86
C GLU A 172 -18.17 -3.31 4.49
N GLU A 173 -17.85 -3.29 5.79
CA GLU A 173 -17.32 -2.09 6.47
C GLU A 173 -16.01 -1.60 5.83
N ASN A 174 -15.03 -2.50 5.64
CA ASN A 174 -13.74 -2.14 5.06
C ASN A 174 -13.88 -1.65 3.61
N TRP A 175 -14.73 -2.30 2.83
CA TRP A 175 -15.06 -1.89 1.47
C TRP A 175 -15.69 -0.51 1.42
N MET A 176 -16.67 -0.25 2.30
CA MET A 176 -17.32 1.05 2.40
C MET A 176 -16.33 2.14 2.80
N VAL A 177 -15.47 1.89 3.79
CA VAL A 177 -14.43 2.83 4.21
C VAL A 177 -13.48 3.14 3.05
N MET A 178 -13.07 2.12 2.28
CA MET A 178 -12.21 2.31 1.11
C MET A 178 -12.90 3.16 0.03
N MET A 179 -14.15 2.86 -0.31
CA MET A 179 -14.93 3.59 -1.30
C MET A 179 -15.18 5.05 -0.89
N VAL A 180 -15.51 5.30 0.37
CA VAL A 180 -15.66 6.66 0.92
C VAL A 180 -14.34 7.43 0.85
N THR A 181 -13.23 6.77 1.17
CA THR A 181 -11.90 7.38 1.07
C THR A 181 -11.58 7.75 -0.38
N ALA A 182 -11.73 6.80 -1.31
CA ALA A 182 -11.43 6.99 -2.73
C ALA A 182 -12.34 8.06 -3.37
N GLY A 183 -13.64 7.99 -3.10
CA GLY A 183 -14.62 8.98 -3.57
C GLY A 183 -14.33 10.38 -3.03
N GLY A 184 -13.98 10.49 -1.74
CA GLY A 184 -13.58 11.76 -1.13
C GLY A 184 -12.30 12.34 -1.75
N THR A 185 -11.29 11.50 -2.00
CA THR A 185 -10.07 11.92 -2.70
C THR A 185 -10.36 12.42 -4.11
N LEU A 186 -11.19 11.70 -4.89
CA LEU A 186 -11.51 12.07 -6.27
C LEU A 186 -12.35 13.33 -6.37
N ALA A 187 -13.38 13.46 -5.52
CA ALA A 187 -14.30 14.59 -5.54
C ALA A 187 -13.61 15.92 -5.20
N PHE A 188 -12.70 15.89 -4.22
CA PHE A 188 -12.03 17.09 -3.73
C PHE A 188 -10.58 17.23 -4.22
N LYS A 189 -10.10 16.27 -5.03
CA LYS A 189 -8.71 16.20 -5.52
C LYS A 189 -7.68 16.39 -4.38
N SER A 190 -8.00 15.84 -3.21
CA SER A 190 -7.25 16.06 -1.97
C SER A 190 -7.21 14.80 -1.12
N ASP A 191 -6.00 14.25 -0.94
CA ASP A 191 -5.77 13.04 -0.17
C ASP A 191 -6.16 13.22 1.31
N ALA A 192 -5.99 14.44 1.86
CA ALA A 192 -6.42 14.74 3.22
C ALA A 192 -7.94 14.63 3.39
N VAL A 193 -8.71 15.12 2.42
CA VAL A 193 -10.18 15.08 2.49
C VAL A 193 -10.67 13.64 2.37
N GLY A 194 -10.10 12.86 1.45
CA GLY A 194 -10.39 11.43 1.35
C GLY A 194 -10.08 10.68 2.63
N PHE A 195 -8.90 10.89 3.22
CA PHE A 195 -8.51 10.26 4.48
C PHE A 195 -9.47 10.61 5.64
N LEU A 196 -9.82 11.88 5.80
CA LEU A 196 -10.76 12.32 6.85
C LEU A 196 -12.15 11.72 6.65
N ALA A 197 -12.63 11.64 5.41
CA ALA A 197 -13.92 11.02 5.09
C ALA A 197 -13.92 9.52 5.44
N GLY A 198 -12.87 8.79 5.05
CA GLY A 198 -12.69 7.38 5.39
C GLY A 198 -12.59 7.14 6.90
N TRP A 199 -11.78 7.94 7.60
CA TRP A 199 -11.62 7.85 9.04
C TRP A 199 -12.93 8.16 9.78
N GLY A 200 -13.70 9.14 9.31
CA GLY A 200 -15.04 9.44 9.82
C GLY A 200 -16.01 8.27 9.64
N CYS A 201 -16.05 7.65 8.46
CA CYS A 201 -16.85 6.46 8.19
C CYS A 201 -16.47 5.31 9.14
N TYR A 202 -15.18 5.04 9.31
CA TYR A 202 -14.68 4.04 10.24
C TYR A 202 -15.06 4.35 11.71
N ALA A 203 -14.96 5.62 12.12
CA ALA A 203 -15.33 6.06 13.46
C ALA A 203 -16.83 5.83 13.75
N CYS A 204 -17.70 6.06 12.77
CA CYS A 204 -19.13 5.76 12.88
C CYS A 204 -19.39 4.27 13.13
N TYR A 205 -18.76 3.38 12.36
CA TYR A 205 -18.86 1.93 12.59
C TYR A 205 -18.36 1.53 13.98
N ARG A 206 -17.20 2.04 14.40
CA ARG A 206 -16.65 1.79 15.74
C ARG A 206 -17.56 2.30 16.85
N LEU A 207 -18.23 3.42 16.65
CA LEU A 207 -19.17 3.99 17.61
C LEU A 207 -20.44 3.14 17.69
N ALA A 208 -20.96 2.66 16.57
CA ALA A 208 -22.09 1.75 16.51
C ALA A 208 -21.79 0.44 17.25
N ASP A 209 -20.65 -0.19 16.96
CA ASP A 209 -20.16 -1.39 17.66
C ASP A 209 -20.04 -1.17 19.18
N TRP A 210 -19.48 -0.02 19.57
CA TRP A 210 -19.32 0.32 20.97
C TRP A 210 -20.68 0.52 21.67
N MET A 211 -21.63 1.20 21.02
CA MET A 211 -22.97 1.37 21.56
C MET A 211 -23.72 0.03 21.66
N GLU A 212 -23.58 -0.84 20.67
CA GLU A 212 -24.17 -2.16 20.71
C GLU A 212 -23.54 -3.02 21.82
N SER A 213 -22.22 -2.95 21.99
CA SER A 213 -21.52 -3.64 23.08
C SER A 213 -21.98 -3.19 24.48
N ARG A 214 -22.42 -1.93 24.62
CA ARG A 214 -23.00 -1.41 25.87
C ARG A 214 -24.49 -1.76 26.06
N ARG A 215 -25.21 -2.04 24.98
CA ARG A 215 -26.62 -2.45 25.03
C ARG A 215 -26.80 -3.95 25.25
N ARG A 216 -25.78 -4.76 25.03
CA ARG A 216 -25.83 -6.20 25.29
C ARG A 216 -25.80 -6.45 26.80
N PRO A 217 -26.87 -7.01 27.42
CA PRO A 217 -26.81 -7.45 28.80
C PRO A 217 -25.74 -8.55 28.95
N PRO A 218 -25.15 -8.73 30.15
CA PRO A 218 -24.21 -9.83 30.38
C PRO A 218 -24.92 -11.12 30.03
N VAL A 219 -24.36 -11.85 29.06
CA VAL A 219 -24.93 -13.09 28.54
C VAL A 219 -24.86 -14.14 29.64
N GLY A 220 -25.92 -14.20 30.44
CA GLY A 220 -26.29 -15.37 31.21
C GLY A 220 -26.58 -16.48 30.21
N GLU A 221 -25.77 -17.51 30.27
CA GLU A 221 -25.82 -18.73 29.49
C GLU A 221 -27.20 -19.40 29.62
N ARG A 222 -28.13 -19.04 28.74
CA ARG A 222 -29.39 -19.76 28.53
C ARG A 222 -29.44 -20.22 27.09
N ARG A 223 -28.69 -21.28 26.78
CA ARG A 223 -29.08 -22.17 25.70
C ARG A 223 -30.44 -22.78 26.08
N PRO A 224 -31.48 -22.69 25.26
CA PRO A 224 -32.66 -23.53 25.43
C PRO A 224 -32.25 -24.96 25.06
N LEU A 225 -32.00 -25.77 26.10
CA LEU A 225 -31.95 -27.22 26.01
C LEU A 225 -33.40 -27.76 26.03
N LEU A 226 -34.13 -27.69 24.92
CA LEU A 226 -35.37 -28.44 24.63
C LEU A 226 -35.55 -28.40 23.10
N HIS A 227 -35.80 -29.47 22.33
CA HIS A 227 -36.36 -30.81 22.50
C HIS A 227 -35.59 -31.79 21.59
N GLY A 228 -35.53 -33.11 21.78
CA GLY A 228 -36.45 -34.13 22.32
C GLY A 228 -36.27 -35.35 21.37
N GLY A 229 -36.27 -36.61 21.75
CA GLY A 229 -36.85 -37.34 22.87
C GLY A 229 -37.28 -38.69 22.29
N VAL A 230 -36.96 -39.77 23.02
CA VAL A 230 -37.36 -41.18 22.80
C VAL A 230 -36.65 -41.92 21.67
#